data_AF-A0A2V7CZV0-F1
#
_entry.id   AF-A0A2V7CZV0-F1
#
_cell.length_a   1.000
_cell.length_b   1.000
_cell.length_c   1.000
_cell.angle_alpha   90.00
_cell.angle_beta   90.00
_cell.angle_gamma   90.00
#
_symmetry.space_group_name_H-M   'P 1'
#
loop_
_entity.id
_entity.type
_entity.pdbx_description
1 polymer ?
#
loop_
_entity_poly.entity_id
_entity_poly.type
_entity_poly.pdbx_seq_one_letter_code
_entity_poly.pdbx_strand_id
1 'polypeptide(L)' 'MTELRAGVPKVPRRRLAIYSQDSLGLGHLRRTTLIGGAFLGADTDSNVLLFADSPVAPFFELPNGMDVVKLPSIRKVSAG' A
#
# COMPACT_ATOMS: atom_id res chain seq x y z
N MET A 1 -6.48 28.96 38.74
CA MET A 1 -5.63 27.76 38.54
C MET A 1 -6.36 26.87 37.54
N THR A 2 -6.08 27.04 36.26
CA THR A 2 -6.61 26.19 35.19
C THR A 2 -5.45 25.96 34.23
N GLU A 3 -4.76 24.83 34.37
CA GLU A 3 -3.68 24.48 33.45
C GLU A 3 -4.29 24.07 32.11
N LEU A 4 -4.07 24.89 31.07
CA LEU A 4 -4.22 24.45 29.69
C LEU A 4 -3.16 23.37 29.44
N ARG A 5 -3.57 22.10 29.41
CA ARG A 5 -2.75 21.05 28.80
C ARG A 5 -2.73 21.27 27.30
N ALA A 6 -1.68 21.93 26.80
CA ALA A 6 -1.34 21.90 25.38
C ALA A 6 -1.22 20.41 24.97
N GLY A 7 -2.10 19.96 24.09
CA GLY A 7 -2.08 18.58 23.60
C GLY A 7 -0.70 18.26 23.02
N VAL A 8 -0.20 17.06 23.31
CA VAL A 8 1.07 16.56 22.74
C VAL A 8 1.01 16.74 21.21
N PRO A 9 2.01 17.36 20.57
CA PRO A 9 2.04 17.49 19.12
C PRO A 9 1.88 16.11 18.48
N LYS A 10 0.81 15.89 17.72
CA LYS A 10 0.61 14.64 17.01
C LYS A 10 1.68 14.57 15.91
N VAL A 11 2.64 13.66 16.05
CA VAL A 11 3.59 13.35 14.98
C VAL A 11 2.76 12.96 13.74
N PRO A 12 2.99 13.60 12.58
CA PRO A 12 2.19 13.30 11.39
C PRO A 12 2.41 11.84 10.99
N ARG A 13 1.30 11.13 10.78
CA ARG A 13 1.28 9.75 10.28
C ARG A 13 2.10 9.62 9.01
N ARG A 14 3.03 8.66 8.98
CA ARG A 14 3.81 8.37 7.79
C ARG A 14 2.95 7.62 6.78
N ARG A 15 2.83 8.18 5.57
CA ARG A 15 1.98 7.66 4.49
C ARG A 15 2.84 7.30 3.30
N LEU A 16 2.65 6.08 2.78
CA LEU A 16 3.33 5.60 1.58
C LEU A 16 2.29 5.22 0.53
N ALA A 17 2.44 5.75 -0.69
CA ALA A 17 1.70 5.28 -1.85
C ALA A 17 2.64 4.46 -2.73
N ILE A 18 2.20 3.28 -3.16
CA ILE A 18 2.96 2.39 -4.05
C ILE A 18 2.12 2.12 -5.29
N TYR A 19 2.67 2.30 -6.49
CA TYR A 19 2.07 1.82 -7.71
C TYR A 19 2.79 0.54 -8.17
N SER A 20 2.07 -0.56 -8.21
CA SER A 20 2.53 -1.84 -8.74
C SER A 20 1.95 -2.04 -10.14
N GLN A 21 2.77 -1.73 -11.15
CA GLN A 21 2.48 -2.09 -12.53
C GLN A 21 2.79 -3.58 -12.73
N ASP A 22 1.76 -4.35 -13.06
CA ASP A 22 1.79 -5.80 -13.22
C ASP A 22 0.91 -6.21 -14.41
N SER A 23 1.51 -6.35 -15.59
CA SER A 23 0.81 -6.82 -16.79
C SER A 23 0.67 -8.35 -16.83
N LEU A 24 1.76 -9.09 -16.50
CA LEU A 24 1.82 -10.55 -16.60
C LEU A 24 2.80 -11.14 -15.56
N GLY A 25 2.50 -11.02 -14.27
CA GLY A 25 3.33 -11.58 -13.21
C GLY A 25 2.80 -11.28 -11.81
N LEU A 26 3.20 -12.10 -10.84
CA LEU A 26 2.91 -11.89 -9.41
C LEU A 26 4.07 -11.19 -8.67
N GLY A 27 5.19 -10.98 -9.37
CA GLY A 27 6.46 -10.57 -8.79
C GLY A 27 6.42 -9.15 -8.24
N HIS A 28 5.82 -8.19 -8.96
CA HIS A 28 5.78 -6.81 -8.46
C HIS A 28 4.76 -6.70 -7.34
N LEU A 29 3.58 -7.32 -7.47
CA LEU A 29 2.59 -7.36 -6.40
C LEU A 29 3.15 -7.97 -5.10
N ARG A 30 3.86 -9.09 -5.18
CA ARG A 30 4.53 -9.69 -4.01
C ARG A 30 5.59 -8.77 -3.42
N ARG A 31 6.46 -8.20 -4.26
CA ARG A 31 7.54 -7.32 -3.82
C ARG A 31 7.00 -6.05 -3.16
N THR A 32 6.01 -5.41 -3.77
CA THR A 32 5.39 -4.18 -3.25
C THR A 32 4.68 -4.43 -1.93
N THR A 33 4.01 -5.58 -1.79
CA THR A 33 3.41 -6.00 -0.52
C THR A 33 4.47 -6.21 0.57
N LEU A 34 5.61 -6.85 0.25
CA LEU A 34 6.72 -7.04 1.21
C LEU A 34 7.36 -5.71 1.63
N ILE A 35 7.59 -4.80 0.68
CA ILE A 35 8.14 -3.47 0.96
C ILE A 35 7.16 -2.65 1.82
N GLY A 36 5.88 -2.66 1.47
CA GLY A 36 4.82 -1.99 2.25
C GLY A 36 4.73 -2.56 3.66
N GLY A 37 4.78 -3.88 3.82
CA GLY A 37 4.80 -4.55 5.12
C GLY A 37 6.02 -4.16 5.97
N ALA A 38 7.21 -4.09 5.37
CA ALA A 38 8.42 -3.64 6.08
C ALA A 38 8.31 -2.17 6.53
N PHE A 39 7.72 -1.31 5.69
CA PHE A 39 7.44 0.08 6.05
C PHE A 39 6.46 0.18 7.24
N LEU A 40 5.36 -0.59 7.20
CA LEU A 40 4.36 -0.66 8.28
C LEU A 40 4.96 -1.21 9.59
N GLY A 41 5.88 -2.16 9.50
CA GLY A 41 6.58 -2.71 10.67
C GLY A 41 7.55 -1.73 11.34
N ALA A 42 8.01 -0.70 10.63
CA ALA A 42 8.93 0.30 11.18
C ALA A 42 8.23 1.41 11.98
N ASP A 43 6.92 1.61 11.79
CA ASP A 43 6.12 2.63 12.47
C ASP A 43 4.65 2.22 12.56
N THR A 44 4.16 2.04 13.78
CA THR A 44 2.80 1.56 14.05
C THR A 44 1.70 2.58 13.75
N ASP A 45 2.01 3.86 13.55
CA ASP A 45 1.04 4.88 13.12
C ASP A 45 1.14 5.19 11.62
N SER A 46 1.83 4.33 10.86
CA SER A 46 1.97 4.45 9.41
C SER A 46 0.89 3.69 8.63
N ASN A 47 0.70 4.08 7.36
CA ASN A 47 -0.25 3.44 6.46
C ASN A 47 0.24 3.44 5.01
N VAL A 48 -0.17 2.41 4.25
CA VAL A 48 0.22 2.19 2.86
C VAL A 48 -1.02 2.15 1.96
N LEU A 49 -0.97 2.81 0.81
CA LEU A 49 -1.98 2.68 -0.25
C LEU A 49 -1.33 2.10 -1.51
N LEU A 50 -1.77 0.91 -1.91
CA LEU A 50 -1.32 0.23 -3.12
C LEU A 50 -2.24 0.53 -4.30
N PHE A 51 -1.70 1.04 -5.39
CA PHE A 51 -2.37 1.06 -6.68
C PHE A 51 -1.90 -0.15 -7.49
N ALA A 52 -2.82 -1.02 -7.89
CA ALA A 52 -2.48 -2.24 -8.61
C ALA A 52 -3.33 -2.41 -9.87
N ASP A 53 -2.67 -2.55 -11.02
CA ASP A 53 -3.32 -2.87 -12.29
C ASP A 53 -3.30 -4.38 -12.61
N SER A 54 -2.66 -5.21 -11.77
CA SER A 54 -2.70 -6.67 -11.92
C SER A 54 -4.14 -7.22 -11.85
N PRO A 55 -4.58 -8.09 -12.78
CA PRO A 55 -5.90 -8.71 -12.71
C PRO A 55 -6.09 -9.57 -11.46
N VAL A 56 -5.01 -10.03 -10.84
CA VAL A 56 -5.06 -10.86 -9.63
C VAL A 56 -4.93 -10.06 -8.32
N ALA A 57 -4.78 -8.73 -8.38
CA ALA A 57 -4.60 -7.89 -7.20
C ALA A 57 -5.65 -8.11 -6.08
N PRO A 58 -6.95 -8.32 -6.38
CA PRO A 58 -7.95 -8.57 -5.34
C PRO A 58 -7.76 -9.86 -4.54
N PHE A 59 -6.91 -10.78 -5.01
CA PHE A 59 -6.67 -12.09 -4.37
C PHE A 59 -5.39 -12.12 -3.53
N PHE A 60 -4.65 -11.02 -3.45
CA PHE A 60 -3.45 -10.94 -2.62
C PHE A 60 -3.82 -10.55 -1.18
N GLU A 61 -3.26 -11.27 -0.21
CA GLU A 61 -3.35 -10.87 1.18
C GLU A 61 -2.51 -9.61 1.42
N LEU A 62 -3.12 -8.61 2.04
CA LEU A 62 -2.46 -7.34 2.38
C LEU A 62 -2.12 -7.30 3.87
N PRO A 63 -0.95 -6.75 4.25
CA PRO A 63 -0.61 -6.46 5.63
C PRO A 63 -1.62 -5.51 6.28
N ASN A 64 -1.81 -5.62 7.59
CA ASN A 64 -2.59 -4.65 8.35
C ASN A 64 -2.00 -3.23 8.19
N GLY A 65 -2.86 -2.25 7.87
CA GLY A 65 -2.44 -0.87 7.58
C GLY A 65 -2.13 -0.61 6.09
N MET A 66 -2.33 -1.62 5.23
CA MET A 66 -2.23 -1.49 3.78
C MET A 66 -3.60 -1.65 3.13
N ASP A 67 -4.02 -0.64 2.37
CA ASP A 67 -5.22 -0.70 1.52
C ASP A 67 -4.84 -0.77 0.03
N VAL A 68 -5.77 -1.19 -0.82
CA VAL A 68 -5.56 -1.28 -2.27
C VAL A 68 -6.62 -0.52 -3.07
N VAL A 69 -6.17 0.20 -4.09
CA VAL A 69 -6.98 0.72 -5.18
C VAL A 69 -6.70 -0.11 -6.42
N LYS A 70 -7.71 -0.86 -6.87
CA LYS A 70 -7.63 -1.62 -8.11
C LYS A 70 -7.77 -0.67 -9.30
N LEU A 71 -6.77 -0.67 -10.17
CA LEU A 71 -6.82 0.03 -11.46
C LEU A 71 -7.29 -0.93 -12.58
N PRO A 72 -7.81 -0.43 -13.71
CA PRO A 72 -8.14 -1.27 -14.86
C PRO A 72 -6.94 -2.11 -15.30
N SER A 73 -7.17 -3.40 -15.55
CA SER A 73 -6.12 -4.33 -16.00
C SER A 73 -5.99 -4.34 -17.51
N ILE A 74 -4.77 -4.36 -18.01
CA ILE A 74 -4.47 -4.58 -19.43
C ILE A 74 -4.15 -6.07 -19.62
N ARG A 75 -4.80 -6.72 -20.59
CA ARG A 75 -4.54 -8.12 -20.98
C ARG A 75 -3.96 -8.16 -22.39
N LYS A 76 -2.86 -8.89 -22.59
CA LYS A 76 -2.36 -9.19 -23.93
C LYS A 76 -3.31 -10.18 -24.61
N VAL A 77 -3.94 -9.75 -25.72
CA VAL A 77 -4.98 -10.53 -26.43
C VAL A 77 -4.43 -11.35 -27.61
N SER A 78 -3.22 -11.04 -28.09
CA SER A 78 -2.47 -11.85 -29.06
C SER A 78 -0.97 -11.55 -28.93
N ALA A 79 -0.13 -12.49 -29.35
CA ALA A 79 1.21 -12.16 -29.81
C ALA A 79 1.05 -11.72 -31.27
N GLY A 80 1.53 -10.52 -31.59
CA GLY A 80 1.77 -10.16 -32.98
C GLY A 80 2.85 -11.06 -33.56
#